data_AF-A0A917WH69-F1
#
_entry.id   AF-A0A917WH69-F1
#
_cell.length_a   1.000
_cell.length_b   1.000
_cell.length_c   1.000
_cell.angle_alpha   90.00
_cell.angle_beta   90.00
_cell.angle_gamma   90.00
#
_symmetry.space_group_name_H-M   'P 1'
#
loop_
_entity.id
_entity.type
_entity.pdbx_description
1 polymer ?
#
loop_
_entity_poly.entity_id
_entity_poly.type
_entity_poly.pdbx_seq_one_letter_code
_entity_poly.pdbx_strand_id
1 'polypeptide(L)'
;MAEIVYDADTIGELATAFTKLKADVEDHGVKELAKVAVVAGDFFDADELEKLVTDRKTQLETNLKGLADALGIIGEKLAQVAKNATNTEAQNNLTAADLQGLIDGVTAKLPGIGGD
;
A
#
# COMPACT_ATOMS: atom_id res chain seq x y z
N MET A 1 6.10 -12.32 -32.52
CA MET A 1 5.91 -11.65 -31.22
C MET A 1 6.11 -12.70 -30.16
N ALA A 2 6.96 -12.46 -29.15
CA ALA A 2 7.08 -13.38 -28.02
C ALA A 2 5.81 -13.22 -27.18
N GLU A 3 5.01 -14.28 -27.09
CA GLU A 3 3.88 -14.33 -26.18
C GLU A 3 4.46 -14.37 -24.77
N ILE A 4 4.21 -13.32 -23.99
CA ILE A 4 4.64 -13.32 -22.58
C ILE A 4 3.68 -14.24 -21.85
N VAL A 5 4.13 -15.48 -21.62
CA VAL A 5 3.40 -16.45 -20.80
C VAL A 5 3.72 -16.14 -19.34
N TYR A 6 2.70 -15.74 -18.59
CA TYR A 6 2.82 -15.53 -17.15
C TYR A 6 2.24 -16.75 -16.40
N ASP A 7 2.89 -17.16 -15.33
CA ASP A 7 2.35 -18.18 -14.42
C ASP A 7 1.23 -17.56 -13.56
N ALA A 8 -0.02 -17.90 -13.90
CA ALA A 8 -1.21 -17.38 -13.25
C ALA A 8 -1.28 -17.75 -11.76
N ASP A 9 -0.78 -18.93 -11.39
CA ASP A 9 -0.79 -19.40 -10.00
C ASP A 9 0.20 -18.59 -9.17
N THR A 10 1.44 -18.43 -9.65
CA THR A 10 2.45 -17.58 -8.99
C THR A 10 1.97 -16.12 -8.85
N ILE A 11 1.32 -15.57 -9.87
CA ILE A 11 0.78 -14.19 -9.78
C ILE A 11 -0.40 -14.11 -8.80
N GLY A 12 -1.25 -15.14 -8.73
CA GLY A 12 -2.33 -15.22 -7.75
C GLY A 12 -1.82 -15.31 -6.30
N GLU A 13 -0.75 -16.07 -6.07
CA GLU A 13 -0.06 -16.12 -4.78
C GLU A 13 0.52 -14.75 -4.40
N LEU A 14 1.15 -14.08 -5.37
CA LEU A 14 1.70 -12.74 -5.16
C LEU A 14 0.58 -11.74 -4.83
N ALA A 15 -0.53 -11.76 -5.56
CA ALA A 15 -1.71 -10.94 -5.26
C ALA A 15 -2.19 -11.14 -3.82
N THR A 16 -2.30 -12.39 -3.39
CA THR A 16 -2.69 -12.77 -2.02
C THR A 16 -1.71 -12.24 -0.98
N ALA A 17 -0.39 -12.32 -1.26
CA ALA A 17 0.64 -11.80 -0.37
C ALA A 17 0.53 -10.26 -0.20
N PHE A 18 0.29 -9.51 -1.28
CA PHE A 18 0.06 -8.07 -1.21
C PHE A 18 -1.20 -7.70 -0.43
N THR A 19 -2.30 -8.46 -0.60
CA THR A 19 -3.52 -8.26 0.18
C THR A 19 -3.30 -8.53 1.67
N LYS A 20 -2.54 -9.58 2.02
CA LYS A 20 -2.16 -9.85 3.42
C LYS A 20 -1.31 -8.72 4.00
N LEU A 21 -0.31 -8.26 3.26
CA LEU A 21 0.55 -7.17 3.71
C LEU A 21 -0.24 -5.86 3.90
N LYS A 22 -1.22 -5.58 3.04
CA LYS A 22 -2.16 -4.48 3.26
C LYS A 22 -2.88 -4.62 4.61
N ALA A 23 -3.46 -5.79 4.88
CA ALA A 23 -4.18 -6.04 6.12
C ALA A 23 -3.26 -5.86 7.34
N ASP A 24 -2.02 -6.38 7.27
CA ASP A 24 -1.03 -6.21 8.35
C ASP A 24 -0.68 -4.74 8.58
N VAL A 25 -0.53 -3.93 7.52
CA VAL A 25 -0.27 -2.49 7.65
C VAL A 25 -1.49 -1.74 8.23
N GLU A 26 -2.71 -2.11 7.85
CA GLU A 26 -3.93 -1.53 8.41
C GLU A 26 -4.08 -1.89 9.90
N ASP A 27 -3.88 -3.15 10.25
CA ASP A 27 -4.09 -3.66 11.60
C ASP A 27 -2.96 -3.27 12.55
N HIS A 28 -1.71 -3.53 12.20
CA HIS A 28 -0.57 -3.31 13.08
C HIS A 28 0.05 -1.92 12.93
N GLY A 29 -0.06 -1.31 11.75
CA GLY A 29 0.41 0.05 11.52
C GLY A 29 -0.65 1.07 11.95
N VAL A 30 -1.71 1.19 11.16
CA VAL A 30 -2.69 2.28 11.29
C VAL A 30 -3.50 2.17 12.58
N LYS A 31 -4.11 1.02 12.88
CA LYS A 31 -4.99 0.88 14.06
C LYS A 31 -4.22 0.93 15.38
N GLU A 32 -3.04 0.31 15.48
CA GLU A 32 -2.24 0.40 16.71
C GLU A 32 -1.68 1.81 16.93
N LEU A 33 -1.21 2.49 15.87
CA LEU A 33 -0.75 3.87 15.98
C LEU A 33 -1.88 4.78 16.48
N ALA A 34 -3.11 4.59 16.01
CA ALA A 34 -4.25 5.38 16.48
C ALA A 34 -4.44 5.30 18.01
N LYS A 35 -4.12 4.16 18.64
CA LYS A 35 -4.24 3.95 20.10
C LYS A 35 -3.17 4.66 20.92
N VAL A 36 -2.08 5.11 20.32
CA VAL A 36 -0.99 5.78 21.04
C VAL A 36 -1.48 7.13 21.55
N ALA A 37 -1.65 7.27 22.87
CA ALA A 37 -1.92 8.55 23.49
C ALA A 37 -0.61 9.37 23.59
N VAL A 38 -0.64 10.62 23.14
CA VAL A 38 0.41 11.60 23.40
C VAL A 38 -0.11 12.48 24.53
N VAL A 39 0.69 12.65 25.58
CA VAL A 39 0.32 13.43 26.77
C VAL A 39 1.52 14.30 27.14
N ALA A 40 1.31 15.60 27.32
CA ALA A 40 2.34 16.49 27.86
C ALA A 40 2.78 16.06 29.26
N GLY A 41 4.08 16.15 29.52
CA GLY A 41 4.63 16.02 30.88
C GLY A 41 4.72 17.36 31.60
N ASP A 42 5.25 17.37 32.82
CA ASP A 42 5.46 18.61 33.58
C ASP A 42 6.89 19.15 33.38
N PHE A 43 7.13 19.81 32.24
CA PHE A 43 8.38 20.52 31.96
C PHE A 43 8.16 21.71 31.00
N PHE A 44 9.15 22.62 30.94
CA PHE A 44 9.02 23.93 30.30
C PHE A 44 8.57 23.89 28.82
N ASP A 45 8.95 22.85 28.07
CA ASP A 45 8.62 22.70 26.65
C ASP A 45 7.63 21.56 26.36
N ALA A 46 6.85 21.12 27.37
CA ALA A 46 6.02 19.92 27.24
C ALA A 46 4.92 20.03 26.18
N ASP A 47 4.28 21.20 26.07
CA ASP A 47 3.25 21.46 25.06
C ASP A 47 3.83 21.44 23.63
N GLU A 48 5.06 21.94 23.45
CA GLU A 48 5.74 21.93 22.15
C GLU A 48 6.13 20.50 21.75
N LEU A 49 6.63 19.71 22.70
CA LEU A 49 6.96 18.30 22.46
C LEU A 49 5.69 17.48 22.16
N GLU A 50 4.59 17.70 22.91
CA GLU A 50 3.31 17.07 22.66
C GLU A 50 2.82 17.36 21.24
N LYS A 51 2.87 18.62 20.83
CA LYS A 51 2.49 19.04 19.47
C LYS A 51 3.36 18.36 18.41
N LEU A 52 4.69 18.40 18.56
CA LEU A 52 5.62 17.78 17.62
C LEU A 52 5.37 16.28 17.47
N VAL A 53 5.19 15.57 18.58
CA VAL A 53 4.92 14.13 18.57
C VAL A 53 3.55 13.84 17.94
N THR A 54 2.53 14.67 18.21
CA THR A 54 1.20 14.55 17.60
C THR A 54 1.24 14.76 16.08
N ASP A 55 1.99 15.77 15.62
CA ASP A 55 2.16 16.05 14.19
C ASP A 55 2.88 14.88 13.48
N ARG A 56 3.96 14.35 14.09
CA ARG A 56 4.70 13.19 13.55
C ARG A 56 3.86 11.92 13.57
N LYS A 57 3.07 11.69 14.61
CA LYS A 57 2.10 10.58 14.68
C LYS A 57 1.10 10.67 13.53
N THR A 58 0.53 11.86 13.29
CA THR A 58 -0.45 12.09 12.23
C THR A 58 0.16 11.88 10.83
N GLN A 59 1.41 12.34 10.64
CA GLN A 59 2.15 12.11 9.39
C GLN A 59 2.41 10.62 9.16
N LEU A 60 2.85 9.89 10.20
CA LEU A 60 3.06 8.45 10.11
C LEU A 60 1.75 7.70 9.80
N GLU A 61 0.64 8.06 10.43
CA GLU A 61 -0.67 7.45 10.15
C GLU A 61 -1.10 7.66 8.69
N THR A 62 -0.89 8.87 8.17
CA THR A 62 -1.16 9.21 6.77
C THR A 62 -0.31 8.37 5.82
N ASN A 63 0.99 8.24 6.11
CA ASN A 63 1.91 7.44 5.29
C ASN A 63 1.57 5.95 5.32
N LEU A 64 1.20 5.40 6.48
CA LEU A 64 0.80 4.00 6.61
C LEU A 64 -0.51 3.70 5.86
N LYS A 65 -1.48 4.64 5.87
CA LYS A 65 -2.69 4.53 5.03
C LYS A 65 -2.35 4.56 3.54
N GLY A 66 -1.45 5.47 3.12
CA GLY A 66 -0.95 5.52 1.74
C GLY A 66 -0.28 4.21 1.30
N LEU A 67 0.51 3.61 2.19
CA LEU A 67 1.13 2.31 1.97
C LEU A 67 0.09 1.18 1.85
N ALA A 68 -0.88 1.10 2.76
CA ALA A 68 -1.97 0.12 2.70
C ALA A 68 -2.77 0.23 1.40
N ASP A 69 -3.10 1.46 0.97
CA ASP A 69 -3.78 1.72 -0.31
C ASP A 69 -2.95 1.21 -1.50
N ALA A 70 -1.65 1.54 -1.54
CA ALA A 70 -0.76 1.11 -2.62
C ALA A 70 -0.64 -0.42 -2.70
N LEU A 71 -0.48 -1.09 -1.56
CA LEU A 71 -0.45 -2.55 -1.46
C LEU A 71 -1.78 -3.17 -1.94
N GLY A 72 -2.92 -2.54 -1.62
CA GLY A 72 -4.23 -2.94 -2.12
C GLY A 72 -4.34 -2.87 -3.64
N ILE A 73 -3.95 -1.73 -4.23
CA ILE A 73 -3.93 -1.54 -5.68
C ILE A 73 -3.08 -2.61 -6.37
N ILE A 74 -1.90 -2.92 -5.83
CA ILE A 74 -1.02 -3.96 -6.37
C ILE A 74 -1.69 -5.33 -6.30
N GLY A 75 -2.21 -5.72 -5.13
CA GLY A 75 -2.89 -7.00 -4.95
C GLY A 75 -4.09 -7.17 -5.88
N GLU A 76 -4.94 -6.15 -5.99
CA GLU A 76 -6.12 -6.18 -6.87
C GLU A 76 -5.74 -6.34 -8.34
N LYS A 77 -4.71 -5.61 -8.80
CA LYS A 77 -4.25 -5.69 -10.19
C LYS A 77 -3.62 -7.05 -10.49
N LEU A 78 -2.79 -7.58 -9.61
CA LEU A 78 -2.22 -8.93 -9.75
C LEU A 78 -3.31 -10.00 -9.76
N ALA A 79 -4.35 -9.88 -8.93
CA ALA A 79 -5.49 -10.80 -8.96
C ALA A 79 -6.25 -10.74 -10.29
N GLN A 80 -6.42 -9.55 -10.87
CA GLN A 80 -6.98 -9.38 -12.21
C GLN A 80 -6.10 -10.05 -13.29
N VAL A 81 -4.77 -9.91 -13.19
CA VAL A 81 -3.82 -10.57 -14.09
C VAL A 81 -3.97 -12.09 -14.04
N ALA A 82 -3.92 -12.66 -12.83
CA ALA A 82 -4.04 -14.11 -12.63
C ALA A 82 -5.37 -14.63 -13.19
N LYS A 83 -6.48 -13.95 -12.88
CA LYS A 83 -7.81 -14.32 -13.38
C LYS A 83 -7.89 -14.30 -14.91
N ASN A 84 -7.34 -13.25 -15.54
CA ASN A 84 -7.37 -13.12 -17.00
C ASN A 84 -6.52 -14.19 -17.69
N ALA A 85 -5.36 -14.55 -17.11
CA ALA A 85 -4.51 -15.61 -17.63
C ALA A 85 -5.17 -17.01 -17.60
N THR A 86 -6.08 -17.27 -16.66
CA THR A 86 -6.84 -18.54 -16.58
C THR A 86 -8.04 -18.64 -17.53
N ASN A 87 -8.51 -17.52 -18.10
CA ASN A 87 -9.66 -17.50 -19.00
C ASN A 87 -9.21 -17.62 -20.47
N THR A 88 -9.24 -18.85 -21.01
CA THR A 88 -8.83 -19.19 -22.39
C THR A 88 -9.54 -18.45 -23.53
N GLU A 89 -10.63 -17.70 -23.27
CA GLU A 89 -11.40 -16.97 -24.29
C GLU A 89 -11.25 -15.43 -24.22
N ALA A 90 -10.60 -14.88 -23.19
CA ALA A 90 -10.48 -13.44 -23.01
C ALA A 90 -9.04 -12.97 -23.25
N GLN A 91 -8.74 -12.66 -24.52
CA GLN A 91 -7.67 -11.77 -24.98
C GLN A 91 -6.67 -11.33 -23.90
N ASN A 92 -5.67 -12.20 -23.71
CA ASN A 92 -4.50 -12.04 -22.85
C ASN A 92 -3.72 -10.76 -23.17
N ASN A 93 -4.10 -9.63 -22.60
CA ASN A 93 -3.19 -8.50 -22.46
C ASN A 93 -3.56 -7.75 -21.18
N LEU A 94 -2.71 -7.83 -20.15
CA LEU A 94 -2.46 -6.58 -19.44
C LEU A 94 -1.92 -5.62 -20.46
N THR A 95 -2.66 -4.55 -20.70
CA THR A 95 -2.15 -3.52 -21.55
C THR A 95 -0.99 -2.83 -20.83
N ALA A 96 -0.05 -2.27 -21.57
CA ALA A 96 0.93 -1.36 -20.98
C ALA A 96 0.26 -0.24 -20.16
N ALA A 97 -0.99 0.13 -20.48
CA ALA A 97 -1.79 1.09 -19.72
C ALA A 97 -2.25 0.56 -18.35
N ASP A 98 -2.53 -0.74 -18.20
CA ASP A 98 -2.88 -1.32 -16.89
C ASP A 98 -1.66 -1.38 -15.96
N LEU A 99 -0.49 -1.71 -16.52
CA LEU A 99 0.79 -1.66 -15.80
C LEU A 99 1.20 -0.22 -15.49
N GLN A 100 0.97 0.73 -16.40
CA GLN A 100 1.21 2.15 -16.14
C GLN A 100 0.26 2.69 -15.08
N GLY A 101 -1.03 2.31 -15.10
CA GLY A 101 -1.99 2.69 -14.08
C GLY A 101 -1.65 2.12 -12.69
N LEU A 102 -1.02 0.94 -12.64
CA LEU A 102 -0.42 0.40 -11.41
C LEU A 102 0.74 1.29 -10.93
N ILE A 103 1.69 1.63 -11.82
CA ILE A 103 2.82 2.51 -11.49
C ILE A 103 2.31 3.87 -10.99
N ASP A 104 1.35 4.47 -11.69
CA ASP A 104 0.80 5.78 -11.36
C ASP A 104 0.04 5.73 -10.01
N GLY A 105 -0.77 4.69 -9.79
CA GLY A 105 -1.50 4.50 -8.54
C GLY A 105 -0.57 4.28 -7.35
N VAL A 106 0.49 3.48 -7.50
CA VAL A 106 1.50 3.26 -6.46
C VAL A 106 2.30 4.53 -6.20
N THR A 107 2.74 5.23 -7.25
CA THR A 107 3.57 6.45 -7.12
C THR A 107 2.78 7.60 -6.49
N ALA A 108 1.50 7.77 -6.86
CA ALA A 108 0.63 8.78 -6.26
C ALA A 108 0.31 8.50 -4.78
N LYS A 109 0.29 7.23 -4.38
CA LYS A 109 -0.02 6.79 -3.00
C LYS A 109 1.20 6.64 -2.11
N LEU A 110 2.39 6.56 -2.71
CA LEU A 110 3.69 6.58 -2.05
C LEU A 110 4.52 7.79 -2.50
N PRO A 111 4.07 9.04 -2.30
CA PRO A 111 4.91 10.21 -2.57
C PRO A 111 6.07 10.20 -1.58
N GLY A 112 7.18 9.57 -1.96
CA GLY A 112 8.43 9.50 -1.20
C GLY A 112 8.24 9.14 0.28
N ILE A 113 8.34 7.86 0.63
CA ILE A 113 8.59 7.44 2.03
C ILE A 113 10.04 7.82 2.47
N GLY A 114 10.62 8.84 1.85
CA GLY A 114 11.86 9.51 2.22
C GLY A 114 11.50 10.97 2.42
N GLY A 115 11.47 11.38 3.68
CA GLY A 115 11.09 12.74 4.07
C GLY A 115 11.96 13.80 3.44
N ASP A 116 11.33 14.95 3.20
CA ASP A 116 11.95 16.25 3.39
C ASP A 116 11.47 16.82 4.75
#